data_AF-A0A6P0XM80-F1
#
_entry.id   AF-A0A6P0XM80-F1
#
_cell.length_a   1.000
_cell.length_b   1.000
_cell.length_c   1.000
_cell.angle_alpha   90.00
_cell.angle_beta   90.00
_cell.angle_gamma   90.00
#
_symmetry.space_group_name_H-M   'P 1'
#
loop_
_entity.id
_entity.type
_entity.pdbx_description
1 polymer ?
#
loop_
_entity_poly.entity_id
_entity_poly.type
_entity_poly.pdbx_seq_one_letter_code
_entity_poly.pdbx_strand_id
1 'polypeptide(L)'
;MMILLWSPLVIDLAIRSAQFMGGFRGTVVPGVETGVEIAKADKRPSPTIINVLLQSGSFTAWPFGRANSTAIFWFYNLYSIVVASLIGLAFFEKRNLYKLGWAAAWGFLPLIPIFLVSQISRSLWVNRYLLFTAPYIFILLAAGFMGVWRRWRIPAVAIALIYFVAIGGGLKRYYTVLDREDWRGIVQSIQSNEQSGDIIVWKVGHQTIPRALNHDYGGYATIEVRNVGPEDDPQDVERWLQSLPKTKSRIWLVYAYPSPTLVSAIEK
;
A
#
# COMPACT_ATOMS: atom_id res chain seq x y z
N MET A 1 6.50 6.79 -42.22
CA MET A 1 7.41 5.63 -42.04
C MET A 1 8.37 6.00 -40.92
N MET A 2 8.28 5.51 -39.69
CA MET A 2 8.13 4.14 -39.21
C MET A 2 7.35 4.18 -37.89
N ILE A 3 6.27 3.39 -37.81
CA ILE A 3 5.44 3.18 -36.63
C ILE A 3 6.19 2.22 -35.70
N LEU A 4 6.50 2.65 -34.48
CA LEU A 4 7.15 1.81 -33.47
C LEU A 4 6.51 2.15 -32.12
N LEU A 5 5.44 1.42 -31.75
CA LEU A 5 4.85 1.55 -30.42
C LEU A 5 4.06 0.31 -29.97
N TRP A 6 4.48 -0.90 -30.35
CA TRP A 6 3.85 -2.13 -29.88
C TRP A 6 4.89 -3.25 -29.76
N SER A 7 5.64 -3.25 -28.66
CA SER A 7 6.58 -4.32 -28.31
C SER A 7 5.96 -5.19 -27.20
N PRO A 8 5.81 -6.52 -27.41
CA PRO A 8 5.29 -7.46 -26.40
C PRO A 8 6.07 -7.44 -25.09
N LEU A 9 7.34 -7.05 -25.12
CA LEU A 9 8.20 -6.91 -23.94
C LEU A 9 7.72 -5.79 -23.01
N VAL A 10 7.17 -4.69 -23.53
CA VAL A 10 6.65 -3.58 -22.69
C VAL A 10 5.37 -4.00 -21.98
N ILE A 11 4.56 -4.85 -22.61
CA ILE A 11 3.32 -5.38 -22.04
C ILE A 11 3.64 -6.41 -20.96
N ASP A 12 4.57 -7.34 -21.19
CA ASP A 12 4.97 -8.33 -20.17
C ASP A 12 5.64 -7.65 -18.95
N LEU A 13 6.43 -6.59 -19.20
CA LEU A 13 7.02 -5.76 -18.15
C LEU A 13 5.96 -5.03 -17.32
N ALA A 14 4.93 -4.50 -17.97
CA ALA A 14 3.82 -3.83 -17.30
C ALA A 14 2.95 -4.82 -16.49
N ILE A 15 2.68 -6.00 -17.03
CA ILE A 15 1.90 -7.07 -16.37
C ILE A 15 2.63 -7.58 -15.12
N ARG A 16 3.95 -7.83 -15.21
CA ARG A 16 4.75 -8.26 -14.06
C ARG A 16 4.88 -7.18 -12.99
N SER A 17 4.91 -5.90 -13.38
CA SER A 17 4.87 -4.78 -12.42
C SER A 17 3.50 -4.62 -11.73
N ALA A 18 2.41 -5.03 -12.40
CA ALA A 18 1.04 -4.97 -11.88
C ALA A 18 0.78 -6.01 -10.78
N GLN A 19 1.38 -7.20 -10.88
CA GLN A 19 1.25 -8.26 -9.86
C GLN A 19 1.98 -7.93 -8.55
N PHE A 20 2.97 -7.03 -8.59
CA PHE A 20 3.86 -6.75 -7.46
C PHE A 20 3.38 -5.61 -6.54
N MET A 21 2.68 -4.59 -7.06
CA MET A 21 2.35 -3.36 -6.29
C MET A 21 1.01 -3.43 -5.55
N GLY A 22 0.80 -4.56 -4.85
CA GLY A 22 -0.43 -4.85 -4.11
C GLY A 22 -1.50 -5.33 -5.08
N GLY A 23 -1.44 -6.63 -5.40
CA GLY A 23 -2.28 -7.29 -6.39
C GLY A 23 -3.74 -6.85 -6.36
N PHE A 24 -4.35 -6.89 -7.55
CA PHE A 24 -5.79 -6.89 -7.80
C PHE A 24 -6.60 -7.43 -6.60
N ARG A 25 -6.93 -6.58 -5.63
CA ARG A 25 -7.97 -6.81 -4.63
C ARG A 25 -9.13 -5.93 -5.04
N GLY A 26 -9.72 -6.30 -6.16
CA GLY A 26 -10.75 -5.51 -6.82
C GLY A 26 -11.73 -6.35 -7.62
N THR A 27 -11.77 -7.67 -7.42
CA THR A 27 -12.93 -8.52 -7.74
C THR A 27 -12.87 -9.70 -6.79
N VAL A 28 -13.75 -9.73 -5.79
CA VAL A 28 -14.21 -11.01 -5.24
C VAL A 28 -14.86 -11.71 -6.44
N VAL A 29 -14.11 -12.60 -7.09
CA VAL A 29 -14.72 -13.60 -7.96
C VAL A 29 -15.47 -14.52 -7.00
N PRO A 30 -16.80 -14.65 -7.09
CA PRO A 30 -17.53 -15.61 -6.27
C PRO A 30 -17.04 -17.00 -6.66
N GLY A 31 -16.42 -17.73 -5.72
CA GLY A 31 -16.21 -19.17 -5.86
C GLY A 31 -14.80 -19.69 -6.19
N VAL A 32 -13.71 -19.03 -5.75
CA VAL A 32 -12.37 -19.66 -5.82
C VAL A 32 -11.63 -19.56 -4.49
N GLU A 33 -11.73 -20.65 -3.71
CA GLU A 33 -10.69 -21.35 -2.93
C GLU A 33 -9.32 -20.64 -2.76
N THR A 34 -8.64 -20.53 -1.61
CA THR A 34 -8.60 -21.31 -0.37
C THR A 34 -7.81 -20.52 0.70
N GLY A 35 -8.10 -20.77 1.99
CA GLY A 35 -7.37 -20.21 3.15
C GLY A 35 -5.87 -20.55 3.24
N VAL A 36 -5.33 -21.36 2.31
CA VAL A 36 -3.93 -21.78 2.25
C VAL A 36 -3.02 -20.75 1.57
N GLU A 37 -3.53 -19.92 0.65
CA GLU A 37 -2.72 -18.86 0.01
C GLU A 37 -2.44 -17.66 0.94
N ILE A 38 -3.27 -17.43 1.96
CA ILE A 38 -3.11 -16.32 2.90
C ILE A 38 -1.91 -16.54 3.84
N ALA A 39 -1.49 -17.80 4.05
CA ALA A 39 -0.30 -18.16 4.80
C ALA A 39 1.00 -18.09 3.96
N LYS A 40 0.92 -18.29 2.63
CA LYS A 40 2.04 -18.07 1.70
C LYS A 40 2.26 -16.59 1.34
N ALA A 41 1.31 -15.72 1.65
CA ALA A 41 1.37 -14.27 1.42
C ALA A 41 2.42 -13.52 2.28
N ASP A 42 3.15 -14.21 3.18
CA ASP A 42 4.02 -13.58 4.18
C ASP A 42 5.42 -13.18 3.69
N LYS A 43 5.77 -13.49 2.44
CA LYS A 43 6.95 -12.91 1.79
C LYS A 43 6.52 -11.80 0.85
N ARG A 44 6.63 -10.56 1.33
CA ARG A 44 6.65 -9.39 0.45
C ARG A 44 7.69 -9.64 -0.64
N PRO A 45 7.31 -9.55 -1.92
CA PRO A 45 8.23 -9.87 -2.99
C PRO A 45 9.41 -8.89 -2.97
N SER A 46 10.61 -9.40 -3.27
CA SER A 46 11.83 -8.60 -3.30
C SER A 46 11.75 -7.57 -4.43
N PRO A 47 12.17 -6.31 -4.21
CA PRO A 47 12.05 -5.26 -5.22
C PRO A 47 12.84 -5.64 -6.47
N THR A 48 12.28 -5.36 -7.64
CA THR A 48 13.02 -5.41 -8.91
C THR A 48 13.67 -4.06 -9.20
N ILE A 49 14.58 -4.00 -10.17
CA ILE A 49 15.21 -2.75 -10.62
C ILE A 49 14.14 -1.73 -11.09
N ILE A 50 13.06 -2.24 -11.70
CA ILE A 50 11.93 -1.41 -12.16
C ILE A 50 11.27 -0.73 -10.96
N ASN A 51 11.15 -1.43 -9.83
CA ASN A 51 10.59 -0.85 -8.61
C ASN A 51 11.45 0.31 -8.11
N VAL A 52 12.77 0.22 -8.22
CA VAL A 52 13.68 1.32 -7.85
C VAL A 52 13.45 2.55 -8.72
N LEU A 53 13.30 2.36 -10.03
CA LEU A 53 13.06 3.46 -10.97
C LEU A 53 11.67 4.11 -10.76
N LEU A 54 10.64 3.29 -10.63
CA LEU A 54 9.27 3.76 -10.41
C LEU A 54 9.00 4.25 -8.99
N GLN A 55 9.92 3.99 -8.05
CA GLN A 55 9.83 4.47 -6.66
C GLN A 55 9.71 6.00 -6.60
N SER A 56 10.35 6.70 -7.52
CA SER A 56 10.33 8.17 -7.60
C SER A 56 8.90 8.74 -7.68
N GLY A 57 8.03 8.14 -8.51
CA GLY A 57 6.62 8.54 -8.62
C GLY A 57 5.81 8.24 -7.35
N SER A 58 6.20 7.21 -6.60
CA SER A 58 5.51 6.85 -5.34
C SER A 58 5.79 7.82 -4.18
N PHE A 59 6.86 8.61 -4.26
CA PHE A 59 7.15 9.66 -3.28
C PHE A 59 6.26 10.88 -3.43
N THR A 60 5.82 11.17 -4.66
CA THR A 60 5.05 12.38 -4.98
C THR A 60 3.55 12.11 -5.02
N ALA A 61 3.14 10.99 -5.62
CA ALA A 61 1.76 10.58 -5.68
C ALA A 61 1.63 9.16 -5.11
N TRP A 62 1.04 9.06 -3.92
CA TRP A 62 0.77 7.75 -3.35
C TRP A 62 -0.30 7.04 -4.18
N PRO A 63 -0.03 5.82 -4.66
CA PRO A 63 -0.96 5.09 -5.51
C PRO A 63 -2.06 4.42 -4.68
N PHE A 64 -2.91 5.21 -4.01
CA PHE A 64 -4.10 4.66 -3.37
C PHE A 64 -5.00 4.05 -4.46
N GLY A 65 -5.07 2.72 -4.49
CA GLY A 65 -5.94 1.97 -5.40
C GLY A 65 -5.61 2.09 -6.88
N ARG A 66 -4.34 1.82 -7.25
CA ARG A 66 -3.98 1.39 -8.63
C ARG A 66 -4.86 0.24 -9.16
N ALA A 67 -5.64 -0.41 -8.30
CA ALA A 67 -6.38 -1.63 -8.57
C ALA A 67 -7.86 -1.44 -8.99
N ASN A 68 -8.44 -0.23 -8.96
CA ASN A 68 -9.89 -0.10 -9.21
C ASN A 68 -10.24 0.13 -10.69
N SER A 69 -9.29 0.60 -11.51
CA SER A 69 -9.49 0.70 -12.96
C SER A 69 -8.18 0.62 -13.74
N THR A 70 -8.22 -0.05 -14.90
CA THR A 70 -7.08 -0.17 -15.82
C THR A 70 -6.55 1.19 -16.25
N ALA A 71 -7.43 2.18 -16.44
CA ALA A 71 -7.05 3.54 -16.81
C ALA A 71 -6.22 4.23 -15.72
N ILE A 72 -6.63 4.13 -14.45
CA ILE A 72 -5.89 4.71 -13.31
C ILE A 72 -4.52 4.04 -13.17
N PHE A 73 -4.46 2.72 -13.34
CA PHE A 73 -3.20 1.97 -13.32
C PHE A 73 -2.19 2.52 -14.35
N TRP A 74 -2.60 2.62 -15.61
CA TRP A 74 -1.75 3.12 -16.69
C TRP A 74 -1.39 4.60 -16.51
N PHE A 75 -2.32 5.42 -16.03
CA PHE A 75 -2.05 6.82 -15.72
C PHE A 75 -0.92 6.98 -14.71
N TYR A 76 -0.95 6.27 -13.57
CA TYR A 76 0.10 6.38 -12.56
C TYR A 76 1.44 5.76 -12.98
N ASN A 77 1.42 4.74 -13.85
CA ASN A 77 2.66 4.21 -14.44
C ASN A 77 3.29 5.23 -15.40
N LEU A 78 2.49 5.83 -16.30
CA LEU A 78 2.95 6.89 -17.18
C LEU A 78 3.49 8.08 -16.38
N TYR A 79 2.76 8.50 -15.34
CA TYR A 79 3.21 9.53 -14.41
C TYR A 79 4.57 9.21 -13.79
N SER A 80 4.76 7.97 -13.31
CA SER A 80 6.04 7.54 -12.71
C SER A 80 7.19 7.58 -13.72
N ILE A 81 6.92 7.22 -14.98
CA ILE A 81 7.91 7.34 -16.07
C ILE A 81 8.23 8.81 -16.35
N VAL A 82 7.24 9.71 -16.37
CA VAL A 82 7.45 11.15 -16.54
C VAL A 82 8.33 11.70 -15.41
N VAL A 83 8.04 11.35 -14.14
CA VAL A 83 8.85 11.76 -12.99
C VAL A 83 10.29 11.26 -13.10
N ALA A 84 10.48 9.97 -13.42
CA ALA A 84 11.81 9.40 -13.62
C ALA A 84 12.57 10.08 -14.78
N SER A 85 11.86 10.40 -15.87
CA SER A 85 12.43 11.11 -17.02
C SER A 85 12.86 12.52 -16.66
N LEU A 86 12.09 13.25 -15.86
CA LEU A 86 12.47 14.57 -15.36
C LEU A 86 13.73 14.50 -14.50
N ILE A 87 13.82 13.53 -13.59
CA ILE A 87 15.03 13.30 -12.78
C ILE A 87 16.24 13.05 -13.68
N GLY A 88 16.09 12.21 -14.72
CA GLY A 88 17.15 11.99 -15.70
C GLY A 88 17.53 13.25 -16.47
N LEU A 89 16.54 14.06 -16.87
CA LEU A 89 16.75 15.33 -17.58
C LEU A 89 17.53 16.35 -16.77
N ALA A 90 17.49 16.28 -15.43
CA ALA A 90 18.26 17.15 -14.55
C ALA A 90 19.77 17.11 -14.84
N PHE A 91 20.30 15.98 -15.33
CA PHE A 91 21.73 15.81 -15.61
C PHE A 91 22.17 16.32 -16.99
N PHE A 92 21.24 16.72 -17.86
CA PHE A 92 21.60 17.28 -19.17
C PHE A 92 22.02 18.76 -19.09
N GLU A 93 21.63 19.47 -18.02
CA GLU A 93 22.12 20.83 -17.77
C GLU A 93 23.53 20.80 -17.14
N LYS A 94 24.57 20.96 -17.97
CA LYS A 94 25.99 20.95 -17.54
C LYS A 94 26.33 21.98 -16.45
N ARG A 95 25.52 23.03 -16.28
CA ARG A 95 25.81 24.18 -15.41
C ARG A 95 25.95 23.82 -13.93
N ASN A 96 25.27 22.79 -13.44
CA ASN A 96 25.23 22.43 -12.01
C ASN A 96 25.45 20.93 -11.74
N LEU A 97 26.12 20.22 -12.66
CA LEU A 97 26.21 18.76 -12.64
C LEU A 97 26.77 18.21 -11.32
N TYR A 98 27.75 18.88 -10.70
CA TYR A 98 28.34 18.44 -9.42
C TYR A 98 27.35 18.54 -8.25
N LYS A 99 26.56 19.62 -8.15
CA LYS A 99 25.55 19.80 -7.09
C LYS A 99 24.43 18.78 -7.23
N LEU A 100 23.98 18.56 -8.47
CA LEU A 100 22.94 17.57 -8.77
C LEU A 100 23.46 16.14 -8.59
N GLY A 101 24.73 15.87 -8.90
CA GLY A 101 25.40 14.61 -8.62
C GLY A 101 25.41 14.27 -7.14
N TRP A 102 25.68 15.26 -6.27
CA TRP A 102 25.56 15.08 -4.82
C TRP A 102 24.12 14.78 -4.37
N ALA A 103 23.13 15.52 -4.87
CA ALA A 103 21.73 15.22 -4.59
C ALA A 103 21.35 13.81 -5.06
N ALA A 104 21.83 13.37 -6.22
CA ALA A 104 21.64 12.03 -6.74
C ALA A 104 22.27 10.97 -5.83
N ALA A 105 23.51 11.19 -5.41
CA ALA A 105 24.20 10.28 -4.50
C ALA A 105 23.39 10.12 -3.21
N TRP A 106 22.95 11.21 -2.57
CA TRP A 106 22.14 11.13 -1.36
C TRP A 106 20.73 10.56 -1.57
N GLY A 107 20.15 10.74 -2.76
CA GLY A 107 18.83 10.21 -3.10
C GLY A 107 18.84 8.70 -3.42
N PHE A 108 19.91 8.18 -4.00
CA PHE A 108 19.96 6.80 -4.51
C PHE A 108 20.95 5.89 -3.79
N LEU A 109 22.08 6.41 -3.27
CA LEU A 109 23.09 5.60 -2.57
C LEU A 109 22.49 4.86 -1.36
N PRO A 110 21.63 5.47 -0.51
CA PRO A 110 21.04 4.75 0.63
C PRO A 110 20.03 3.68 0.22
N LEU A 111 19.51 3.73 -1.02
CA LEU A 111 18.59 2.72 -1.54
C LEU A 111 19.33 1.41 -1.85
N ILE A 112 20.62 1.46 -2.17
CA ILE A 112 21.44 0.29 -2.51
C ILE A 112 21.47 -0.75 -1.38
N PRO A 113 21.90 -0.42 -0.14
CA PRO A 113 21.92 -1.40 0.94
C PRO A 113 20.52 -1.92 1.27
N ILE A 114 19.48 -1.07 1.24
CA ILE A 114 18.09 -1.49 1.48
C ILE A 114 17.63 -2.47 0.40
N PHE A 115 17.97 -2.20 -0.87
CA PHE A 115 17.68 -3.08 -2.00
C PHE A 115 18.37 -4.43 -1.82
N LEU A 116 19.68 -4.44 -1.54
CA LEU A 116 20.47 -5.66 -1.38
C LEU A 116 19.97 -6.51 -0.20
N VAL A 117 19.71 -5.90 0.95
CA VAL A 117 19.15 -6.59 2.12
C VAL A 117 17.75 -7.14 1.80
N SER A 118 16.96 -6.44 0.98
CA SER A 118 15.64 -6.91 0.54
C SER A 118 15.69 -8.07 -0.45
N GLN A 119 16.82 -8.33 -1.11
CA GLN A 119 17.01 -9.52 -1.95
C GLN A 119 17.32 -10.77 -1.11
N ILE A 120 18.04 -10.60 0.00
CA ILE A 120 18.57 -11.71 0.81
C ILE A 120 17.62 -12.05 1.96
N SER A 121 16.94 -11.05 2.54
CA SER A 121 16.10 -11.18 3.73
C SER A 121 14.64 -10.84 3.44
N ARG A 122 13.83 -10.61 4.49
CA ARG A 122 12.47 -10.09 4.32
C ARG A 122 12.55 -8.71 3.65
N SER A 123 11.76 -8.48 2.61
CA SER A 123 11.77 -7.23 1.85
C SER A 123 11.56 -6.01 2.76
N LEU A 124 12.61 -5.20 2.89
CA LEU A 124 12.60 -3.89 3.56
C LEU A 124 12.18 -2.77 2.61
N TRP A 125 11.76 -3.11 1.39
CA TRP A 125 11.34 -2.15 0.37
C TRP A 125 9.93 -1.61 0.66
N VAL A 126 9.84 -0.76 1.67
CA VAL A 126 8.59 -0.13 2.12
C VAL A 126 8.76 1.37 2.06
N ASN A 127 7.83 2.09 1.42
CA ASN A 127 7.93 3.54 1.20
C ASN A 127 8.32 4.33 2.45
N ARG A 128 7.79 3.95 3.63
CA ARG A 128 8.13 4.60 4.91
C ARG A 128 9.62 4.55 5.26
N TYR A 129 10.30 3.48 4.89
CA TYR A 129 11.74 3.32 5.11
C TYR A 129 12.55 4.06 4.05
N LEU A 130 11.94 4.46 2.94
CA LEU A 130 12.61 5.18 1.84
C LEU A 130 12.36 6.70 1.90
N LEU A 131 11.50 7.17 2.81
CA LEU A 131 11.10 8.58 2.90
C LEU A 131 12.26 9.55 3.09
N PHE A 132 13.35 9.11 3.72
CA PHE A 132 14.51 9.96 3.96
C PHE A 132 15.26 10.33 2.65
N THR A 133 15.04 9.60 1.54
CA THR A 133 15.60 9.98 0.23
C THR A 133 14.73 10.97 -0.54
N ALA A 134 13.45 11.12 -0.16
CA ALA A 134 12.48 11.98 -0.82
C ALA A 134 12.94 13.44 -1.05
N PRO A 135 13.54 14.17 -0.08
CA PRO A 135 13.94 15.56 -0.31
C PRO A 135 14.94 15.70 -1.47
N TYR A 136 15.86 14.74 -1.62
CA TYR A 136 16.83 14.74 -2.72
C TYR A 136 16.17 14.44 -4.06
N ILE A 137 15.22 13.51 -4.09
CA ILE A 137 14.41 13.23 -5.28
C ILE A 137 13.61 14.47 -5.71
N PHE A 138 13.07 15.24 -4.77
CA PHE A 138 12.37 16.49 -5.09
C PHE A 138 13.28 17.58 -5.65
N ILE A 139 14.52 17.68 -5.17
CA ILE A 139 15.52 18.60 -5.74
C ILE A 139 15.82 18.23 -7.20
N LEU A 140 16.06 16.95 -7.48
CA LEU A 140 16.33 16.46 -8.84
C LEU A 140 15.11 16.67 -9.75
N LEU A 141 13.92 16.39 -9.26
CA LEU A 141 12.67 16.60 -9.98
C LEU A 141 12.47 18.07 -10.35
N ALA A 142 12.69 18.98 -9.40
CA ALA A 142 12.59 20.42 -9.64
C ALA A 142 13.63 20.90 -10.66
N ALA A 143 14.88 20.43 -10.55
CA ALA A 143 15.94 20.75 -11.50
C ALA A 143 15.61 20.28 -12.93
N GLY A 144 15.12 19.04 -13.06
CA GLY A 144 14.66 18.48 -14.33
C GLY A 144 13.51 19.29 -14.94
N PHE A 145 12.51 19.61 -14.12
CA PHE A 145 11.37 20.43 -14.54
C PHE A 145 11.81 21.83 -15.00
N MET A 146 12.71 22.48 -14.28
CA MET A 146 13.24 23.80 -14.66
C MET A 146 13.99 23.76 -16.00
N GLY A 147 14.70 22.67 -16.29
CA GLY A 147 15.34 22.49 -17.59
C GLY A 147 14.34 22.40 -18.73
N VAL A 148 13.26 21.60 -18.55
CA VAL A 148 12.17 21.54 -19.53
C VAL A 148 11.48 22.89 -19.66
N TRP A 149 11.19 23.58 -18.55
CA TRP A 149 10.52 24.88 -18.53
C TRP A 149 11.28 25.96 -19.32
N ARG A 150 12.60 26.01 -19.19
CA ARG A 150 13.44 26.97 -19.92
C ARG A 150 13.45 26.72 -21.42
N ARG A 151 13.40 25.45 -21.85
CA ARG A 151 13.56 25.05 -23.26
C ARG A 151 12.22 24.92 -23.99
N TRP A 152 11.22 24.34 -23.35
CA TRP A 152 9.95 23.94 -23.94
C TRP A 152 8.79 24.22 -22.98
N ARG A 153 8.26 25.45 -23.03
CA ARG A 153 7.18 25.91 -22.14
C ARG A 153 5.91 25.06 -22.24
N ILE A 154 5.48 24.72 -23.46
CA ILE A 154 4.24 23.96 -23.68
C ILE A 154 4.32 22.55 -23.03
N PRO A 155 5.34 21.72 -23.31
CA PRO A 155 5.54 20.46 -22.59
C PRO A 155 5.64 20.63 -21.08
N ALA A 156 6.31 21.67 -20.59
CA ALA A 156 6.44 21.89 -19.15
C ALA A 156 5.08 22.16 -18.48
N VAL A 157 4.19 22.94 -19.12
CA VAL A 157 2.82 23.14 -18.63
C VAL A 157 2.04 21.83 -18.61
N ALA A 158 2.13 21.02 -19.68
CA ALA A 158 1.47 19.72 -19.73
C ALA A 158 1.95 18.78 -18.60
N ILE A 159 3.26 18.73 -18.36
CA ILE A 159 3.86 17.96 -17.26
C ILE A 159 3.36 18.46 -15.91
N ALA A 160 3.30 19.77 -15.69
CA ALA A 160 2.80 20.36 -14.46
C ALA A 160 1.32 20.01 -14.21
N LEU A 161 0.50 20.01 -15.26
CA LEU A 161 -0.91 19.59 -15.18
C LEU A 161 -1.04 18.11 -14.83
N ILE A 162 -0.28 17.22 -15.48
CA ILE A 162 -0.25 15.78 -15.16
C ILE A 162 0.15 15.58 -13.70
N TYR A 163 1.18 16.29 -13.24
CA TYR A 163 1.65 16.24 -11.85
C TYR A 163 0.58 16.71 -10.87
N PHE A 164 -0.09 17.83 -11.17
CA PHE A 164 -1.18 18.36 -10.37
C PHE A 164 -2.35 17.37 -10.26
N VAL A 165 -2.76 16.76 -11.37
CA VAL A 165 -3.83 15.74 -11.38
C VAL A 165 -3.43 14.51 -10.58
N ALA A 166 -2.19 14.01 -10.73
CA ALA A 166 -1.71 12.83 -10.01
C ALA A 166 -1.68 13.05 -8.49
N ILE A 167 -1.13 14.19 -8.04
CA ILE A 167 -1.09 14.51 -6.61
C ILE A 167 -2.49 14.83 -6.08
N GLY A 168 -3.27 15.64 -6.80
CA GLY A 168 -4.63 15.99 -6.40
C GLY A 168 -5.52 14.77 -6.25
N GLY A 169 -5.40 13.79 -7.16
CA GLY A 169 -6.10 12.52 -7.07
C GLY A 169 -5.70 11.69 -5.85
N GLY A 170 -4.38 11.56 -5.61
CA GLY A 170 -3.85 10.87 -4.43
C GLY A 170 -4.26 11.55 -3.11
N LEU A 171 -4.22 12.88 -3.07
CA LEU A 171 -4.57 13.68 -1.90
C LEU A 171 -6.07 13.63 -1.61
N LYS A 172 -6.91 13.74 -2.65
CA LYS A 172 -8.35 13.56 -2.52
C LYS A 172 -8.65 12.22 -1.87
N ARG A 173 -8.12 11.12 -2.42
CA ARG A 173 -8.36 9.79 -1.87
C ARG A 173 -7.85 9.65 -0.43
N TYR A 174 -6.66 10.16 -0.14
CA TYR A 174 -6.10 10.15 1.20
C TYR A 174 -7.05 10.77 2.25
N TYR A 175 -7.74 11.85 1.89
CA TYR A 175 -8.66 12.54 2.81
C TYR A 175 -10.11 12.07 2.73
N THR A 176 -10.55 11.44 1.64
CA THR A 176 -11.96 11.06 1.45
C THR A 176 -12.22 9.57 1.61
N VAL A 177 -11.20 8.72 1.56
CA VAL A 177 -11.36 7.26 1.65
C VAL A 177 -10.65 6.76 2.89
N LEU A 178 -11.40 6.05 3.74
CA LEU A 178 -10.86 5.38 4.90
C LEU A 178 -10.15 4.09 4.45
N ASP A 179 -8.91 4.22 3.96
CA ASP A 179 -8.07 3.09 3.52
C ASP A 179 -7.41 2.35 4.72
N ARG A 180 -7.62 2.80 5.97
CA ARG A 180 -7.12 2.16 7.21
C ARG A 180 -8.28 1.87 8.14
N GLU A 181 -8.28 0.72 8.80
CA GLU A 181 -9.31 0.41 9.78
C GLU A 181 -9.26 1.43 10.93
N ASP A 182 -10.45 1.91 11.34
CA ASP A 182 -10.57 2.83 12.47
C ASP A 182 -10.51 2.07 13.80
N TRP A 183 -9.29 1.61 14.12
CA TRP A 183 -9.05 0.88 15.37
C TRP A 183 -9.34 1.73 16.60
N ARG A 184 -9.09 3.05 16.52
CA ARG A 184 -9.36 3.97 17.63
C ARG A 184 -10.86 4.08 17.90
N GLY A 185 -11.66 4.24 16.83
CA GLY A 185 -13.12 4.26 16.93
C GLY A 185 -13.68 2.95 17.51
N ILE A 186 -13.17 1.80 17.07
CA ILE A 186 -13.57 0.48 17.62
C ILE A 186 -13.23 0.39 19.11
N VAL A 187 -11.99 0.69 19.49
CA VAL A 187 -11.54 0.62 20.89
C VAL A 187 -12.33 1.58 21.78
N GLN A 188 -12.55 2.81 21.33
CA GLN A 188 -13.35 3.80 22.06
C GLN A 188 -14.82 3.35 22.20
N SER A 189 -15.38 2.70 21.19
CA SER A 189 -16.74 2.15 21.24
C SER A 189 -16.86 1.03 22.26
N ILE A 190 -15.89 0.11 22.30
CA ILE A 190 -15.87 -0.97 23.30
C ILE A 190 -15.72 -0.37 24.70
N GLN A 191 -14.72 0.49 24.90
CA GLN A 191 -14.40 1.06 26.20
C GLN A 191 -15.54 1.93 26.78
N SER A 192 -16.31 2.62 25.92
CA SER A 192 -17.44 3.42 26.38
C SER A 192 -18.70 2.60 26.70
N ASN A 193 -18.77 1.36 26.23
CA ASN A 193 -19.96 0.53 26.36
C ASN A 193 -19.74 -0.75 27.16
N GLU A 194 -18.51 -1.08 27.55
CA GLU A 194 -18.16 -2.31 28.25
C GLU A 194 -18.81 -2.43 29.63
N GLN A 195 -19.07 -3.67 30.04
CA GLN A 195 -19.62 -4.05 31.34
C GLN A 195 -18.76 -5.13 32.00
N SER A 196 -18.83 -5.22 33.33
CA SER A 196 -18.05 -6.20 34.09
C SER A 196 -18.38 -7.62 33.63
N GLY A 197 -17.35 -8.36 33.20
CA GLY A 197 -17.48 -9.72 32.67
C GLY A 197 -17.59 -9.81 31.14
N ASP A 198 -17.55 -8.68 30.44
CA ASP A 198 -17.41 -8.67 28.98
C ASP A 198 -16.05 -9.25 28.55
N ILE A 199 -16.05 -9.88 27.37
CA ILE A 199 -14.85 -10.45 26.74
C ILE A 199 -14.69 -9.86 25.35
N ILE A 200 -13.47 -9.42 25.03
CA ILE A 200 -13.08 -8.97 23.68
C ILE A 200 -12.42 -10.15 22.97
N VAL A 201 -13.07 -10.67 21.93
CA VAL A 201 -12.45 -11.67 21.05
C VAL A 201 -11.85 -10.94 19.86
N TRP A 202 -10.53 -10.95 19.79
CA TRP A 202 -9.77 -10.21 18.80
C TRP A 202 -9.22 -11.13 17.71
N LYS A 203 -9.79 -11.02 16.51
CA LYS A 203 -9.34 -11.72 15.29
C LYS A 203 -8.98 -10.68 14.22
N VAL A 204 -7.73 -10.21 14.25
CA VAL A 204 -7.21 -9.26 13.26
C VAL A 204 -5.94 -9.81 12.63
N GLY A 205 -6.14 -10.71 11.66
CA GLY A 205 -5.09 -11.24 10.78
C GLY A 205 -3.76 -11.61 11.47
N HIS A 206 -2.66 -11.47 10.74
CA HIS A 206 -1.32 -11.91 11.14
C HIS A 206 -0.66 -11.09 12.28
N GLN A 207 -1.39 -10.21 12.97
CA GLN A 207 -0.83 -9.49 14.10
C GLN A 207 -1.10 -10.27 15.39
N THR A 208 -0.09 -11.03 15.83
CA THR A 208 -0.07 -11.78 17.10
C THR A 208 -0.27 -10.90 18.34
N ILE A 209 -0.13 -9.58 18.18
CA ILE A 209 -0.42 -8.60 19.22
C ILE A 209 -1.33 -7.53 18.60
N PRO A 210 -2.52 -7.26 19.18
CA PRO A 210 -3.35 -6.16 18.75
C PRO A 210 -2.70 -4.85 19.22
N ARG A 211 -1.68 -4.38 18.47
CA ARG A 211 -0.91 -3.18 18.86
C ARG A 211 -1.80 -1.97 19.11
N ALA A 212 -2.89 -1.85 18.34
CA ALA A 212 -3.90 -0.81 18.56
C ALA A 212 -4.63 -1.01 19.88
N LEU A 213 -5.12 -2.22 20.17
CA LEU A 213 -5.78 -2.52 21.43
C LEU A 213 -4.83 -2.29 22.63
N ASN A 214 -3.61 -2.82 22.61
CA ASN A 214 -2.66 -2.63 23.70
C ASN A 214 -2.27 -1.17 23.93
N HIS A 215 -2.32 -0.33 22.89
CA HIS A 215 -1.97 1.08 23.00
C HIS A 215 -3.15 1.94 23.45
N ASP A 216 -4.35 1.68 22.91
CA ASP A 216 -5.50 2.57 23.05
C ASP A 216 -6.53 2.08 24.09
N TYR A 217 -6.54 0.79 24.44
CA TYR A 217 -7.55 0.21 25.31
C TYR A 217 -7.11 0.25 26.78
N GLY A 218 -7.84 1.02 27.58
CA GLY A 218 -7.67 1.10 29.04
C GLY A 218 -8.83 0.50 29.83
N GLY A 219 -9.64 -0.34 29.19
CA GLY A 219 -10.80 -0.99 29.81
C GLY A 219 -10.45 -2.23 30.63
N TYR A 220 -11.49 -2.88 31.16
CA TYR A 220 -11.35 -4.03 32.07
C TYR A 220 -11.88 -5.35 31.49
N ALA A 221 -12.36 -5.38 30.25
CA ALA A 221 -12.80 -6.60 29.58
C ALA A 221 -11.60 -7.54 29.34
N THR A 222 -11.86 -8.85 29.43
CA THR A 222 -10.82 -9.86 29.16
C THR A 222 -10.57 -9.93 27.66
N ILE A 223 -9.31 -9.86 27.24
CA ILE A 223 -8.94 -9.92 25.83
C ILE A 223 -8.50 -11.33 25.46
N GLU A 224 -9.16 -11.92 24.47
CA GLU A 224 -8.80 -13.20 23.90
C GLU A 224 -8.39 -13.04 22.43
N VAL A 225 -7.14 -13.38 22.11
CA VAL A 225 -6.62 -13.27 20.74
C VAL A 225 -6.82 -14.59 20.01
N ARG A 226 -7.49 -14.55 18.86
CA ARG A 226 -7.69 -15.71 17.98
C ARG A 226 -6.89 -15.54 16.70
N ASN A 227 -5.93 -16.45 16.49
CA ASN A 227 -5.06 -16.45 15.30
C ASN A 227 -5.70 -17.14 14.09
N VAL A 228 -6.72 -17.98 14.32
CA VAL A 228 -7.44 -18.73 13.28
C VAL A 228 -8.92 -18.32 13.34
N GLY A 229 -9.45 -17.91 12.20
CA GLY A 229 -10.88 -17.69 11.99
C GLY A 229 -11.48 -18.85 11.20
N PRO A 230 -12.82 -18.90 11.09
CA PRO A 230 -13.47 -19.94 10.31
C PRO A 230 -13.20 -19.76 8.82
N GLU A 231 -13.21 -20.88 8.10
CA GLU A 231 -13.35 -20.90 6.65
C GLU A 231 -14.74 -20.38 6.26
N ASP A 232 -14.91 -20.00 4.98
CA ASP A 232 -16.20 -19.50 4.48
C ASP A 232 -17.18 -20.65 4.21
N ASP A 233 -17.41 -21.48 5.23
CA ASP A 233 -18.31 -22.62 5.24
C ASP A 233 -19.27 -22.51 6.45
N PRO A 234 -20.59 -22.70 6.29
CA PRO A 234 -21.55 -22.56 7.38
C PRO A 234 -21.28 -23.47 8.58
N GLN A 235 -20.79 -24.70 8.36
CA GLN A 235 -20.52 -25.62 9.48
C GLN A 235 -19.28 -25.20 10.25
N ASP A 236 -18.25 -24.73 9.54
CA ASP A 236 -17.03 -24.25 10.20
C ASP A 236 -17.27 -22.95 10.97
N VAL A 237 -18.05 -22.03 10.40
CA VAL A 237 -18.51 -20.81 11.10
C VAL A 237 -19.26 -21.16 12.39
N GLU A 238 -20.21 -22.09 12.31
CA GLU A 238 -20.98 -22.52 13.49
C GLU A 238 -20.07 -23.15 14.56
N ARG A 239 -19.17 -24.06 14.16
CA ARG A 239 -18.19 -24.67 15.09
C ARG A 239 -17.29 -23.61 15.72
N TRP A 240 -16.86 -22.62 14.94
CA TRP A 240 -16.01 -21.56 15.43
C TRP A 240 -16.75 -20.64 16.41
N LEU A 241 -18.01 -20.27 16.12
CA LEU A 241 -18.88 -19.52 17.04
C LEU A 241 -19.13 -20.29 18.34
N GLN A 242 -19.34 -21.61 18.26
CA GLN A 242 -19.47 -22.48 19.43
C GLN A 242 -18.17 -22.60 20.25
N SER A 243 -17.02 -22.34 19.64
CA SER A 243 -15.70 -22.35 20.29
C SER A 243 -15.35 -21.05 21.03
N LEU A 244 -16.19 -20.02 20.88
CA LEU A 244 -16.02 -18.74 21.57
C LEU A 244 -16.14 -18.91 23.08
N PRO A 245 -15.45 -18.06 23.87
CA PRO A 245 -15.45 -18.16 25.31
C PRO A 245 -16.88 -18.01 25.85
N LYS A 246 -17.29 -18.95 26.70
CA LYS A 246 -18.58 -18.86 27.38
C LYS A 246 -18.50 -17.77 28.45
N THR A 247 -19.33 -16.75 28.31
CA THR A 247 -19.50 -15.69 29.31
C THR A 247 -20.98 -15.55 29.70
N LYS A 248 -21.22 -15.03 30.90
CA LYS A 248 -22.55 -14.61 31.34
C LYS A 248 -22.90 -13.18 30.87
N SER A 249 -21.92 -12.46 30.34
CA SER A 249 -22.07 -11.11 29.80
C SER A 249 -22.00 -11.13 28.27
N ARG A 250 -21.42 -10.10 27.63
CA ARG A 250 -21.34 -9.95 26.18
C ARG A 250 -19.95 -10.29 25.64
N ILE A 251 -19.92 -10.64 24.36
CA ILE A 251 -18.69 -10.84 23.60
C ILE A 251 -18.58 -9.70 22.58
N TRP A 252 -17.48 -8.96 22.64
CA TRP A 252 -17.09 -7.98 21.63
C TRP A 252 -16.21 -8.68 20.59
N LEU A 253 -16.80 -9.06 19.47
CA LEU A 253 -16.06 -9.70 18.39
C LEU A 253 -15.44 -8.66 17.45
N VAL A 254 -14.11 -8.54 17.47
CA VAL A 254 -13.36 -7.66 16.57
C VAL A 254 -12.74 -8.48 15.46
N TYR A 255 -13.26 -8.35 14.24
CA TYR A 255 -12.87 -9.16 13.10
C TYR A 255 -12.46 -8.30 11.89
N ALA A 256 -11.18 -8.32 11.52
CA ALA A 256 -10.73 -7.68 10.28
C ALA A 256 -11.09 -8.59 9.11
N TYR A 257 -12.04 -8.14 8.27
CA TYR A 257 -12.51 -8.85 7.07
C TYR A 257 -13.32 -10.14 7.40
N PRO A 258 -14.50 -10.02 8.01
CA PRO A 258 -15.39 -11.17 8.21
C PRO A 258 -15.84 -11.72 6.86
N SER A 259 -15.98 -13.04 6.76
CA SER A 259 -16.57 -13.64 5.58
C SER A 259 -18.08 -13.33 5.53
N PRO A 260 -18.71 -13.31 4.34
CA PRO A 260 -20.15 -13.08 4.24
C PRO A 260 -20.95 -14.07 5.11
N THR A 261 -20.53 -15.33 5.13
CA THR A 261 -21.18 -16.38 5.93
C THR A 261 -21.09 -16.09 7.43
N LEU A 262 -19.94 -15.61 7.91
CA LEU A 262 -19.76 -15.22 9.32
C LEU A 262 -20.69 -14.06 9.70
N VAL A 263 -20.81 -13.03 8.85
CA VAL A 263 -21.71 -11.89 9.10
C VAL A 263 -23.16 -12.37 9.20
N SER A 264 -23.61 -13.18 8.24
CA SER A 264 -24.98 -13.71 8.23
C SER A 264 -25.28 -14.67 9.39
N ALA A 265 -24.27 -15.32 9.97
CA ALA A 265 -24.45 -16.17 11.14
C ALA A 265 -24.59 -15.35 12.44
N ILE A 266 -23.89 -14.22 12.55
CA ILE A 266 -23.94 -13.34 13.73
C ILE A 266 -25.24 -12.52 13.78
N GLU A 267 -25.83 -12.21 12.62
CA GLU A 267 -27.08 -11.43 12.52
C GLU A 267 -28.36 -12.23 12.84
N LYS A 268 -28.26 -13.56 12.98
CA LYS A 268 -29.39 -14.43 13.34
C LYS A 268 -29.58 -14.54 14.84
#